data_AF-A0A085ZL75-F1
#
_entry.id   AF-A0A085ZL75-F1
#
_cell.length_a   1.000
_cell.length_b   1.000
_cell.length_c   1.000
_cell.angle_alpha   90.00
_cell.angle_beta   90.00
_cell.angle_gamma   90.00
#
_symmetry.space_group_name_H-M   'P 1'
#
loop_
_entity.id
_entity.type
_entity.pdbx_description
1 polymer ?
#
loop_
_entity_poly.entity_id
_entity_poly.type
_entity_poly.pdbx_seq_one_letter_code
_entity_poly.pdbx_strand_id
1 'polypeptide(L)'
;MKNVIFKRTVFSLLFLISFIGFGQSLPLSKEAKISILTCGLGNESYSFFGHTAIRVDDPGNNIDIVYNYGNFDFRTPNFVAKFAKGDLQYFVGAASFPDFINEYTDDKRSIFEQELLLSQDLKQKLFDKLNTALYSEDRYYTYKFIDKNCTSMVVDVINSTLGGDVVVKKENKDLTYRSILFPYFDGHFYEKLGTSIIFGTKVDQLGTTIFLPFELKNSLEKTTFDNHLLTGKTKTLLNFEKVTPFSWWNNIFTYIFILLAIILINNKKLNEFYLLILTLMGIFFVFVGFYSLHHELAMNYNVLLFSPLLLFLIIFSILKNKRAVYRLALLHLTFLVVYFILMINKAHFFITLPLIITSGIILVRIAIQNKKRIPIII
;
A
#
# COMPACT_ATOMS: atom_id res chain seq x y z
N MET A 1 21.80 63.92 27.20
CA MET A 1 22.12 62.47 27.08
C MET A 1 20.97 61.55 27.49
N LYS A 2 20.29 61.75 28.64
CA LYS A 2 19.16 60.89 29.08
C LYS A 2 18.03 60.71 28.04
N ASN A 3 17.61 61.77 27.35
CA ASN A 3 16.54 61.69 26.34
C ASN A 3 16.93 60.89 25.07
N VAL A 4 18.22 60.86 24.71
CA VAL A 4 18.71 60.10 23.55
C VAL A 4 18.79 58.62 23.88
N ILE A 5 19.24 58.28 25.10
CA ILE A 5 19.27 56.91 25.60
C ILE A 5 17.84 56.36 25.71
N PHE A 6 16.91 57.13 26.28
CA PHE A 6 15.50 56.75 26.37
C PHE A 6 14.86 56.48 25.00
N LYS A 7 15.05 57.37 24.02
CA LYS A 7 14.53 57.17 22.65
C LYS A 7 15.13 55.93 21.97
N ARG A 8 16.43 55.67 22.15
CA ARG A 8 17.10 54.47 21.60
C ARG A 8 16.60 53.19 22.26
N THR A 9 16.43 53.18 23.58
CA THR A 9 15.89 52.04 24.32
C THR A 9 14.45 51.73 23.91
N VAL A 10 13.60 52.74 23.76
CA VAL A 10 12.21 52.57 23.28
C VAL A 10 12.18 52.05 21.84
N PHE A 11 13.03 52.56 20.95
CA PHE A 11 13.11 52.08 19.57
C PHE A 11 13.58 50.62 19.49
N SER A 12 14.60 50.24 20.27
CA SER A 12 15.06 48.84 20.34
C SER A 12 14.00 47.91 20.92
N LEU A 13 13.22 48.35 21.91
CA LEU A 13 12.09 47.58 22.46
C LEU A 13 10.97 47.40 21.44
N LEU A 14 10.59 48.46 20.72
CA LEU A 14 9.57 48.38 19.67
C LEU A 14 10.02 47.46 18.52
N PHE A 15 11.29 47.53 18.14
CA PHE A 15 11.88 46.65 17.13
C PHE A 15 11.88 45.18 17.59
N LEU A 16 12.19 44.89 18.85
CA LEU A 16 12.12 43.54 19.40
C LEU A 16 10.68 43.01 19.49
N ILE A 17 9.69 43.86 19.79
CA ILE A 17 8.27 43.48 19.84
C ILE A 17 7.73 43.14 18.44
N SER A 18 8.23 43.80 17.39
CA SER A 18 7.86 43.47 16.00
C SER A 18 8.34 42.09 15.52
N PHE A 19 9.23 41.40 16.27
CA PHE A 19 9.57 39.98 16.02
C PHE A 19 8.68 39.00 16.80
N ILE A 20 7.83 39.49 17.71
CA ILE A 20 6.85 38.68 18.44
C ILE A 20 5.51 38.78 17.71
N GLY A 21 5.48 38.33 16.46
CA GLY A 21 4.24 38.09 15.73
C GLY A 21 3.75 36.68 16.04
N PHE A 22 2.70 36.56 16.85
CA PHE A 22 1.94 35.31 16.90
C PHE A 22 1.12 35.23 15.61
N GLY A 23 1.40 34.27 14.75
CA GLY A 23 0.52 33.95 13.63
C GLY A 23 -0.83 33.54 14.19
N GLN A 24 -1.85 34.38 14.01
CA GLN A 24 -3.21 34.04 14.42
C GLN A 24 -3.72 32.92 13.51
N SER A 25 -4.29 31.87 14.09
CA SER A 25 -5.05 30.90 13.31
C SER A 25 -6.22 31.65 12.67
N LEU A 26 -6.36 31.54 11.35
CA LEU A 26 -7.44 32.17 10.61
C LEU A 26 -8.77 31.54 11.05
N PRO A 27 -9.69 32.30 11.69
CA PRO A 27 -10.97 31.75 12.06
C PRO A 27 -11.80 31.50 10.81
N LEU A 28 -12.30 30.28 10.67
CA LEU A 28 -13.23 29.91 9.62
C LEU A 28 -14.53 30.72 9.76
N SER A 29 -15.06 31.15 8.63
CA SER A 29 -16.36 31.81 8.60
C SER A 29 -17.49 30.81 8.94
N LYS A 30 -18.69 31.32 9.21
CA LYS A 30 -19.89 30.49 9.45
C LYS A 30 -20.33 29.70 8.21
N GLU A 31 -19.87 30.10 7.03
CA GLU A 31 -20.20 29.44 5.75
C GLU A 31 -19.21 28.31 5.43
N ALA A 32 -18.16 28.13 6.24
CA ALA A 32 -17.14 27.13 6.00
C ALA A 32 -17.70 25.70 6.01
N LYS A 33 -17.23 24.91 5.05
CA LYS A 33 -17.52 23.49 4.87
C LYS A 33 -16.23 22.69 4.84
N ILE A 34 -16.29 21.52 5.45
CA ILE A 34 -15.21 20.55 5.37
C ILE A 34 -15.78 19.26 4.82
N SER A 35 -15.18 18.76 3.75
CA SER A 35 -15.67 17.58 3.04
C SER A 35 -14.58 16.53 2.90
N ILE A 36 -14.97 15.26 2.95
CA ILE A 36 -14.11 14.15 2.57
C ILE A 36 -14.30 13.88 1.09
N LEU A 37 -13.20 13.90 0.34
CA LEU A 37 -13.15 13.56 -1.07
C LEU A 37 -12.70 12.10 -1.20
N THR A 38 -13.45 11.32 -1.97
CA THR A 38 -13.09 9.97 -2.38
C THR A 38 -12.88 9.96 -3.88
N CYS A 39 -11.68 9.64 -4.32
CA CYS A 39 -11.32 9.62 -5.72
C CYS A 39 -11.32 8.19 -6.27
N GLY A 40 -11.85 8.03 -7.48
CA GLY A 40 -12.00 6.77 -8.19
C GLY A 40 -10.69 6.06 -8.48
N LEU A 41 -10.77 4.83 -8.94
CA LEU A 41 -9.60 4.00 -9.23
C LEU A 41 -8.95 4.41 -10.56
N GLY A 42 -7.64 4.19 -10.69
CA GLY A 42 -6.92 4.33 -11.95
C GLY A 42 -6.26 3.03 -12.40
N ASN A 43 -5.48 3.12 -13.48
CA ASN A 43 -4.75 2.01 -14.10
C ASN A 43 -3.24 2.06 -13.82
N GLU A 44 -2.78 3.09 -13.12
CA GLU A 44 -1.41 3.18 -12.63
C GLU A 44 -1.32 2.56 -11.24
N SER A 45 -0.19 1.94 -10.92
CA SER A 45 -0.02 1.19 -9.66
C SER A 45 -0.33 1.98 -8.39
N TYR A 46 -0.06 3.29 -8.38
CA TYR A 46 -0.36 4.18 -7.25
C TYR A 46 -1.84 4.59 -7.15
N SER A 47 -2.63 4.37 -8.20
CA SER A 47 -4.04 4.76 -8.28
C SER A 47 -5.01 3.58 -8.27
N PHE A 48 -4.52 2.33 -8.25
CA PHE A 48 -5.36 1.12 -8.22
C PHE A 48 -6.44 1.14 -7.16
N PHE A 49 -6.14 1.70 -5.98
CA PHE A 49 -7.00 1.67 -4.80
C PHE A 49 -7.84 2.95 -4.62
N GLY A 50 -7.66 3.94 -5.51
CA GLY A 50 -8.26 5.26 -5.36
C GLY A 50 -7.43 6.19 -4.46
N HIS A 51 -8.03 7.30 -4.04
CA HIS A 51 -7.41 8.25 -3.12
C HIS A 51 -8.44 8.90 -2.19
N THR A 52 -7.99 9.42 -1.04
CA THR A 52 -8.81 10.19 -0.10
C THR A 52 -8.13 11.50 0.23
N ALA A 53 -8.92 12.57 0.26
CA ALA A 53 -8.48 13.91 0.65
C ALA A 53 -9.50 14.63 1.53
N ILE A 54 -9.08 15.71 2.18
CA ILE A 54 -9.96 16.60 2.96
C ILE A 54 -10.02 17.96 2.27
N ARG A 55 -11.20 18.38 1.85
CA ARG A 55 -11.44 19.72 1.31
C ARG A 55 -11.92 20.66 2.39
N VAL A 56 -11.38 21.87 2.42
CA VAL A 56 -11.88 22.99 3.23
C VAL A 56 -12.28 24.11 2.28
N ASP A 57 -13.58 24.41 2.25
CA ASP A 57 -14.21 25.46 1.44
C ASP A 57 -14.79 26.52 2.39
N ASP A 58 -14.21 27.72 2.39
CA ASP A 58 -14.65 28.86 3.17
C ASP A 58 -14.68 30.13 2.29
N PRO A 59 -15.84 30.39 1.64
CA PRO A 59 -16.00 31.55 0.76
C PRO A 59 -15.76 32.88 1.45
N GLY A 60 -16.10 33.00 2.74
CA GLY A 60 -15.91 34.23 3.52
C GLY A 60 -14.44 34.62 3.68
N ASN A 61 -13.54 33.66 3.59
CA ASN A 61 -12.09 33.85 3.66
C ASN A 61 -11.38 33.59 2.32
N ASN A 62 -12.12 33.34 1.23
CA ASN A 62 -11.59 32.90 -0.07
C ASN A 62 -10.68 31.65 0.01
N ILE A 63 -11.06 30.68 0.84
CA ILE A 63 -10.32 29.42 0.98
C ILE A 63 -11.08 28.36 0.20
N ASP A 64 -10.40 27.67 -0.71
CA ASP A 64 -10.91 26.43 -1.30
C ASP A 64 -9.73 25.49 -1.59
N ILE A 65 -9.36 24.75 -0.55
CA ILE A 65 -8.10 23.98 -0.51
C ILE A 65 -8.37 22.51 -0.21
N VAL A 66 -7.54 21.65 -0.78
CA VAL A 66 -7.60 20.20 -0.60
C VAL A 66 -6.31 19.71 0.03
N TYR A 67 -6.42 19.10 1.22
CA TYR A 67 -5.33 18.46 1.93
C TYR A 67 -5.20 16.99 1.52
N ASN A 68 -4.03 16.63 1.03
CA ASN A 68 -3.70 15.31 0.49
C ASN A 68 -2.62 14.65 1.33
N TYR A 69 -2.88 13.44 1.81
CA TYR A 69 -1.90 12.57 2.45
C TYR A 69 -1.37 11.58 1.42
N GLY A 70 -0.06 11.33 1.42
CA GLY A 70 0.54 10.31 0.55
C GLY A 70 1.42 10.88 -0.55
N ASN A 71 1.77 12.16 -0.47
CA ASN A 71 2.79 12.75 -1.33
C ASN A 71 4.18 12.24 -0.93
N PHE A 72 5.07 12.15 -1.90
CA PHE A 72 6.47 11.76 -1.71
C PHE A 72 7.35 12.47 -2.73
N ASP A 73 8.65 12.59 -2.45
CA ASP A 73 9.61 13.28 -3.32
C ASP A 73 10.59 12.27 -3.94
N PHE A 74 10.51 12.09 -5.26
CA PHE A 74 11.44 11.22 -6.01
C PHE A 74 12.90 11.68 -5.92
N ARG A 75 13.16 12.94 -5.59
CA ARG A 75 14.52 13.49 -5.39
C ARG A 75 15.12 13.09 -4.05
N THR A 76 14.36 12.39 -3.19
CA THR A 76 14.87 11.89 -1.91
C THR A 76 16.11 11.02 -2.15
N PRO A 77 17.25 11.30 -1.48
CA PRO A 77 18.45 10.49 -1.61
C PRO A 77 18.17 9.02 -1.28
N ASN A 78 18.62 8.13 -2.15
CA ASN A 78 18.40 6.68 -2.07
C ASN A 78 16.91 6.27 -2.03
N PHE A 79 16.04 6.99 -2.77
CA PHE A 79 14.58 6.76 -2.80
C PHE A 79 14.18 5.29 -2.84
N VAL A 80 14.70 4.52 -3.81
CA VAL A 80 14.35 3.10 -4.00
C VAL A 80 14.76 2.25 -2.78
N ALA A 81 15.94 2.50 -2.21
CA ALA A 81 16.40 1.76 -1.04
C ALA A 81 15.55 2.09 0.20
N LYS A 82 15.19 3.36 0.40
CA LYS A 82 14.29 3.79 1.49
C LYS A 82 12.87 3.24 1.32
N PHE A 83 12.38 3.22 0.09
CA PHE A 83 11.09 2.61 -0.24
C PHE A 83 11.09 1.11 0.06
N ALA A 84 12.10 0.37 -0.39
CA ALA A 84 12.21 -1.07 -0.13
C ALA A 84 12.39 -1.40 1.37
N LYS A 85 13.13 -0.55 2.09
CA LYS A 85 13.28 -0.65 3.55
C LYS A 85 12.03 -0.23 4.31
N GLY A 86 11.13 0.56 3.71
CA GLY A 86 9.93 1.06 4.37
C GLY A 86 10.18 2.17 5.38
N ASP A 87 11.22 2.98 5.19
CA ASP A 87 11.53 4.20 5.95
C ASP A 87 11.45 5.48 5.10
N LEU A 88 10.91 5.38 3.87
CA LEU A 88 10.60 6.54 3.03
C LEU A 88 9.58 7.44 3.74
N GLN A 89 9.91 8.73 3.88
CA GLN A 89 9.00 9.74 4.43
C GLN A 89 8.05 10.22 3.33
N TYR A 90 6.77 10.05 3.61
CA TYR A 90 5.66 10.66 2.88
C TYR A 90 5.27 11.94 3.60
N PHE A 91 4.51 12.81 2.94
CA PHE A 91 4.08 14.06 3.54
C PHE A 91 2.66 14.45 3.18
N VAL A 92 2.05 15.26 4.05
CA VAL A 92 0.84 16.00 3.72
C VAL A 92 1.19 17.21 2.82
N GLY A 93 0.39 17.38 1.78
CA GLY A 93 0.41 18.54 0.90
C GLY A 93 -0.97 19.19 0.83
N ALA A 94 -1.01 20.40 0.30
CA ALA A 94 -2.26 21.09 0.00
C ALA A 94 -2.21 21.63 -1.44
N ALA A 95 -3.36 21.61 -2.12
CA ALA A 95 -3.55 22.18 -3.44
C ALA A 95 -4.85 22.98 -3.48
N SER A 96 -5.01 23.85 -4.48
CA SER A 96 -6.31 24.49 -4.72
C SER A 96 -7.32 23.43 -5.19
N PHE A 97 -8.58 23.59 -4.83
CA PHE A 97 -9.63 22.69 -5.30
C PHE A 97 -9.77 22.68 -6.84
N PRO A 98 -9.65 23.81 -7.57
CA PRO A 98 -9.61 23.79 -9.03
C PRO A 98 -8.47 22.92 -9.60
N ASP A 99 -7.25 23.04 -9.06
CA ASP A 99 -6.13 22.22 -9.53
C ASP A 99 -6.39 20.73 -9.26
N PHE A 100 -6.95 20.41 -8.09
CA PHE A 100 -7.35 19.05 -7.75
C PHE A 100 -8.39 18.51 -8.74
N ILE A 101 -9.45 19.27 -9.03
CA ILE A 101 -10.47 18.84 -10.00
C ILE A 101 -9.87 18.63 -11.39
N ASN A 102 -8.96 19.51 -11.83
CA ASN A 102 -8.30 19.39 -13.13
C ASN A 102 -7.45 18.11 -13.21
N GLU A 103 -6.66 17.81 -12.19
CA GLU A 103 -5.84 16.58 -12.12
C GLU A 103 -6.70 15.32 -12.33
N TYR A 104 -7.81 15.18 -11.60
CA TYR A 104 -8.68 14.02 -11.71
C TYR A 104 -9.54 14.00 -12.99
N THR A 105 -9.75 15.17 -13.61
CA THR A 105 -10.39 15.28 -14.93
C THR A 105 -9.46 14.73 -16.01
N ASP A 106 -8.18 15.13 -15.98
CA ASP A 106 -7.14 14.66 -16.91
C ASP A 106 -6.92 13.15 -16.77
N ASP A 107 -6.88 12.66 -15.52
CA ASP A 107 -6.79 11.23 -15.19
C ASP A 107 -8.07 10.43 -15.52
N LYS A 108 -9.18 11.10 -15.84
CA LYS A 108 -10.52 10.49 -16.03
C LYS A 108 -10.95 9.64 -14.84
N ARG A 109 -10.82 10.17 -13.63
CA ARG A 109 -11.15 9.50 -12.37
C ARG A 109 -12.27 10.24 -11.64
N SER A 110 -13.29 9.51 -11.22
CA SER A 110 -14.44 10.09 -10.50
C SER A 110 -14.03 10.72 -9.17
N ILE A 111 -14.76 11.73 -8.72
CA ILE A 111 -14.61 12.31 -7.39
C ILE A 111 -15.99 12.33 -6.72
N PHE A 112 -16.05 11.81 -5.50
CA PHE A 112 -17.20 11.83 -4.62
C PHE A 112 -16.90 12.68 -3.39
N GLU A 113 -17.85 13.53 -2.99
CA GLU A 113 -17.73 14.45 -1.87
C GLU A 113 -18.75 14.12 -0.78
N GLN A 114 -18.30 14.06 0.48
CA GLN A 114 -19.14 13.92 1.66
C GLN A 114 -18.83 15.05 2.64
N GLU A 115 -19.73 16.04 2.74
CA GLU A 115 -19.62 17.13 3.72
C GLU A 115 -19.76 16.58 5.14
N LEU A 116 -18.82 16.93 6.02
CA LEU A 116 -18.87 16.62 7.45
C LEU A 116 -19.83 17.59 8.16
N LEU A 117 -20.86 17.07 8.81
CA LEU A 117 -21.88 17.83 9.53
C LEU A 117 -21.41 18.21 10.94
N LEU A 118 -20.31 18.97 11.02
CA LEU A 118 -19.67 19.36 12.28
C LEU A 118 -20.17 20.72 12.81
N SER A 119 -20.08 20.90 14.13
CA SER A 119 -20.21 22.23 14.74
C SER A 119 -19.07 23.16 14.29
N GLN A 120 -19.26 24.48 14.41
CA GLN A 120 -18.25 25.46 14.01
C GLN A 120 -16.92 25.24 14.76
N ASP A 121 -16.97 24.94 16.05
CA ASP A 121 -15.79 24.70 16.87
C ASP A 121 -15.01 23.46 16.39
N LEU A 122 -15.71 22.40 16.00
CA LEU A 122 -15.07 21.19 15.45
C LEU A 122 -14.50 21.43 14.06
N LYS A 123 -15.17 22.24 13.21
CA LYS A 123 -14.61 22.67 11.92
C LYS A 123 -13.31 23.45 12.13
N GLN A 124 -13.30 24.42 13.05
CA GLN A 124 -12.10 25.19 13.36
C GLN A 124 -10.98 24.28 13.87
N LYS A 125 -11.29 23.40 14.83
CA LYS A 125 -10.33 22.44 15.39
C LYS A 125 -9.73 21.53 14.32
N LEU A 126 -10.53 21.06 13.37
CA LEU A 126 -10.05 20.25 12.24
C LEU A 126 -9.13 21.06 11.33
N PHE A 127 -9.53 22.28 10.97
CA PHE A 127 -8.73 23.16 10.12
C PHE A 127 -7.39 23.55 10.77
N ASP A 128 -7.39 23.86 12.07
CA ASP A 128 -6.18 24.16 12.82
C ASP A 128 -5.23 22.96 12.86
N LYS A 129 -5.75 21.74 13.04
CA LYS A 129 -4.98 20.50 12.98
C LYS A 129 -4.36 20.29 11.59
N LEU A 130 -5.13 20.49 10.53
CA LEU A 130 -4.67 20.35 9.15
C LEU A 130 -3.54 21.34 8.82
N ASN A 131 -3.72 22.61 9.18
CA ASN A 131 -2.68 23.62 8.99
C ASN A 131 -1.44 23.35 9.85
N THR A 132 -1.62 22.98 11.12
CA THR A 132 -0.50 22.64 12.01
C THR A 132 0.30 21.48 11.43
N ALA A 133 -0.38 20.42 10.97
CA ALA A 133 0.28 19.31 10.31
C ALA A 133 0.99 19.75 9.04
N LEU A 134 0.39 20.61 8.20
CA LEU A 134 0.99 21.06 6.93
C LEU A 134 2.27 21.89 7.11
N TYR A 135 2.33 22.74 8.15
CA TYR A 135 3.40 23.73 8.34
C TYR A 135 4.41 23.36 9.44
N SER A 136 4.29 22.19 10.07
CA SER A 136 5.25 21.69 11.06
C SER A 136 5.98 20.43 10.56
N GLU A 137 6.91 19.93 11.38
CA GLU A 137 7.59 18.65 11.13
C GLU A 137 6.61 17.46 11.14
N ASP A 138 5.43 17.61 11.75
CA ASP A 138 4.37 16.58 11.76
C ASP A 138 3.81 16.31 10.36
N ARG A 139 4.17 17.13 9.36
CA ARG A 139 3.79 16.90 7.97
C ARG A 139 4.32 15.60 7.42
N TYR A 140 5.47 15.12 7.95
CA TYR A 140 6.15 13.92 7.47
C TYR A 140 5.74 12.68 8.24
N TYR A 141 5.57 11.56 7.53
CA TYR A 141 5.28 10.28 8.15
C TYR A 141 5.82 9.10 7.35
N THR A 142 6.07 7.99 8.05
CA THR A 142 6.48 6.74 7.40
C THR A 142 5.25 5.98 6.93
N TYR A 143 5.11 5.80 5.63
CA TYR A 143 3.98 5.11 5.03
C TYR A 143 3.96 3.61 5.38
N LYS A 144 2.76 3.11 5.66
CA LYS A 144 2.44 1.68 5.81
C LYS A 144 1.16 1.43 5.03
N PHE A 145 1.18 0.45 4.14
CA PHE A 145 0.11 0.27 3.16
C PHE A 145 -1.26 0.08 3.81
N ILE A 146 -1.33 -0.65 4.93
CA ILE A 146 -2.58 -0.85 5.69
C ILE A 146 -2.72 0.16 6.82
N ASP A 147 -1.69 0.34 7.63
CA ASP A 147 -1.85 1.05 8.91
C ASP A 147 -1.72 2.57 8.78
N LYS A 148 -0.96 3.05 7.79
CA LYS A 148 -0.57 4.47 7.70
C LYS A 148 -0.48 4.95 6.26
N ASN A 149 -1.64 5.15 5.66
CA ASN A 149 -1.81 5.54 4.26
C ASN A 149 -2.72 6.79 4.14
N CYS A 150 -3.06 7.20 2.91
CA CYS A 150 -3.91 8.38 2.70
C CYS A 150 -5.26 8.30 3.42
N THR A 151 -5.88 7.12 3.46
CA THR A 151 -7.17 6.89 4.08
C THR A 151 -7.08 6.80 5.59
N SER A 152 -6.14 6.03 6.15
CA SER A 152 -6.02 5.90 7.62
C SER A 152 -5.57 7.21 8.27
N MET A 153 -4.72 8.01 7.60
CA MET A 153 -4.36 9.35 8.09
C MET A 153 -5.57 10.29 8.16
N VAL A 154 -6.49 10.22 7.19
CA VAL A 154 -7.75 10.99 7.22
C VAL A 154 -8.65 10.52 8.36
N VAL A 155 -8.78 9.20 8.55
CA VAL A 155 -9.53 8.63 9.69
C VAL A 155 -8.96 9.13 11.03
N ASP A 156 -7.65 9.06 11.21
CA ASP A 156 -6.96 9.47 12.45
C ASP A 156 -7.17 10.96 12.74
N VAL A 157 -7.09 11.81 11.72
CA VAL A 157 -7.29 13.26 11.86
C VAL A 157 -8.74 13.58 12.23
N ILE A 158 -9.73 12.91 11.64
CA ILE A 158 -11.14 13.08 11.99
C ILE A 158 -11.38 12.59 13.43
N ASN A 159 -11.00 11.36 13.76
CA ASN A 159 -11.21 10.76 15.09
C ASN A 159 -10.53 11.57 16.21
N SER A 160 -9.29 12.03 15.98
CA SER A 160 -8.59 12.90 16.95
C SER A 160 -9.24 14.28 17.11
N THR A 161 -9.97 14.75 16.09
CA THR A 161 -10.75 15.99 16.17
C THR A 161 -12.01 15.77 17.01
N LEU A 162 -12.72 14.68 16.75
CA LEU A 162 -13.95 14.29 17.46
C LEU A 162 -13.70 13.81 18.89
N GLY A 163 -12.46 13.44 19.24
CA GLY A 163 -12.07 13.03 20.58
C GLY A 163 -12.35 11.56 20.91
N GLY A 164 -12.41 10.69 19.89
CA GLY A 164 -12.60 9.25 20.08
C GLY A 164 -12.67 8.46 18.77
N ASP A 165 -12.86 7.15 18.88
CA ASP A 165 -12.95 6.21 17.75
C ASP A 165 -14.35 6.19 17.13
N VAL A 166 -14.71 7.30 16.46
CA VAL A 166 -16.03 7.51 15.86
C VAL A 166 -16.13 6.88 14.47
N VAL A 167 -15.19 7.23 13.60
CA VAL A 167 -15.06 6.68 12.25
C VAL A 167 -14.35 5.34 12.35
N VAL A 168 -15.14 4.28 12.29
CA VAL A 168 -14.67 2.89 12.34
C VAL A 168 -15.24 2.11 11.18
N LYS A 169 -14.54 1.06 10.76
CA LYS A 169 -14.98 0.20 9.66
C LYS A 169 -16.39 -0.33 9.93
N LYS A 170 -17.25 -0.33 8.90
CA LYS A 170 -18.64 -0.83 9.01
C LYS A 170 -18.90 -2.10 8.20
N GLU A 171 -18.12 -2.37 7.16
CA GLU A 171 -18.33 -3.47 6.21
C GLU A 171 -17.11 -4.40 6.13
N ASN A 172 -17.28 -5.60 5.56
CA ASN A 172 -16.20 -6.53 5.20
C ASN A 172 -15.20 -6.89 6.32
N LYS A 173 -15.66 -6.93 7.58
CA LYS A 173 -14.80 -7.25 8.74
C LYS A 173 -14.44 -8.73 8.83
N ASP A 174 -15.24 -9.57 8.19
CA ASP A 174 -15.10 -11.01 8.08
C ASP A 174 -14.16 -11.43 6.93
N LEU A 175 -13.79 -10.49 6.06
CA LEU A 175 -12.83 -10.72 4.98
C LEU A 175 -11.40 -10.38 5.41
N THR A 176 -10.41 -11.05 4.83
CA THR A 176 -9.00 -10.69 5.03
C THR A 176 -8.61 -9.47 4.21
N TYR A 177 -7.57 -8.73 4.63
CA TYR A 177 -7.05 -7.60 3.85
C TYR A 177 -6.74 -8.00 2.40
N ARG A 178 -6.16 -9.19 2.20
CA ARG A 178 -5.86 -9.73 0.87
C ARG A 178 -7.12 -9.93 0.04
N SER A 179 -8.17 -10.54 0.60
CA SER A 179 -9.43 -10.73 -0.12
C SER A 179 -10.07 -9.40 -0.52
N ILE A 180 -9.96 -8.38 0.34
CA ILE A 180 -10.46 -7.03 0.06
C ILE A 180 -9.67 -6.37 -1.09
N LEU A 181 -8.35 -6.56 -1.15
CA LEU A 181 -7.47 -5.97 -2.17
C LEU A 181 -7.59 -6.63 -3.55
N PHE A 182 -7.94 -7.91 -3.59
CA PHE A 182 -7.88 -8.73 -4.80
C PHE A 182 -8.64 -8.19 -6.02
N PRO A 183 -9.86 -7.64 -5.88
CA PRO A 183 -10.61 -7.05 -6.99
C PRO A 183 -9.96 -5.80 -7.57
N TYR A 184 -9.16 -5.05 -6.80
CA TYR A 184 -8.54 -3.81 -7.28
C TYR A 184 -7.44 -4.04 -8.33
N PHE A 185 -6.95 -5.28 -8.46
CA PHE A 185 -5.97 -5.67 -9.49
C PHE A 185 -6.60 -6.20 -10.78
N ASP A 186 -7.91 -6.01 -10.98
CA ASP A 186 -8.56 -6.45 -12.21
C ASP A 186 -7.97 -5.71 -13.44
N GLY A 187 -7.53 -6.48 -14.44
CA GLY A 187 -6.73 -5.99 -15.58
C GLY A 187 -5.22 -5.96 -15.37
N HIS A 188 -4.75 -6.26 -14.16
CA HIS A 188 -3.35 -6.12 -13.74
C HIS A 188 -2.83 -7.44 -13.12
N PHE A 189 -2.78 -8.50 -13.95
CA PHE A 189 -2.47 -9.85 -13.49
C PHE A 189 -1.08 -9.97 -12.83
N TYR A 190 -0.03 -9.37 -13.41
CA TYR A 190 1.32 -9.49 -12.88
C TYR A 190 1.50 -8.71 -11.57
N GLU A 191 0.78 -7.62 -11.38
CA GLU A 191 0.71 -6.87 -10.14
C GLU A 191 -0.04 -7.69 -9.07
N LYS A 192 -1.15 -8.35 -9.47
CA LYS A 192 -1.86 -9.31 -8.62
C LYS A 192 -0.97 -10.49 -8.22
N LEU A 193 -0.17 -11.03 -9.14
CA LEU A 193 0.79 -12.11 -8.89
C LEU A 193 1.92 -11.63 -7.97
N GLY A 194 2.51 -10.46 -8.24
CA GLY A 194 3.58 -9.88 -7.45
C GLY A 194 3.16 -9.64 -6.00
N THR A 195 2.01 -9.00 -5.79
CA THR A 195 1.43 -8.79 -4.45
C THR A 195 1.02 -10.10 -3.77
N SER A 196 0.56 -11.09 -4.55
CA SER A 196 0.27 -12.44 -4.03
C SER A 196 1.49 -13.10 -3.40
N ILE A 197 2.66 -12.91 -4.02
CA ILE A 197 3.89 -13.59 -3.61
C ILE A 197 4.69 -12.77 -2.59
N ILE A 198 4.76 -11.44 -2.72
CA ILE A 198 5.63 -10.61 -1.89
C ILE A 198 5.08 -10.39 -0.47
N PHE A 199 3.76 -10.35 -0.32
CA PHE A 199 3.12 -10.15 0.98
C PHE A 199 3.17 -11.41 1.84
N GLY A 200 3.51 -11.22 3.11
CA GLY A 200 3.47 -12.23 4.14
C GLY A 200 2.13 -12.31 4.88
N THR A 201 2.18 -12.63 6.17
CA THR A 201 0.98 -13.02 6.94
C THR A 201 0.04 -11.88 7.29
N LYS A 202 0.53 -10.63 7.37
CA LYS A 202 -0.27 -9.48 7.79
C LYS A 202 -1.50 -9.27 6.90
N VAL A 203 -1.36 -9.39 5.59
CA VAL A 203 -2.49 -9.22 4.66
C VAL A 203 -3.49 -10.37 4.71
N ASP A 204 -3.16 -11.49 5.37
CA ASP A 204 -4.08 -12.61 5.57
C ASP A 204 -4.88 -12.50 6.87
N GLN A 205 -4.65 -11.44 7.67
CA GLN A 205 -5.47 -11.13 8.84
C GLN A 205 -6.81 -10.51 8.43
N LEU A 206 -7.79 -10.58 9.32
CA LEU A 206 -9.10 -9.94 9.11
C LEU A 206 -8.94 -8.43 8.93
N GLY A 207 -9.60 -7.90 7.91
CA GLY A 207 -9.55 -6.50 7.52
C GLY A 207 -10.38 -5.63 8.44
N THR A 208 -9.94 -5.38 9.67
CA THR A 208 -10.70 -4.64 10.68
C THR A 208 -10.54 -3.12 10.58
N THR A 209 -9.44 -2.65 9.98
CA THR A 209 -9.13 -1.23 9.82
C THR A 209 -9.70 -0.68 8.51
N ILE A 210 -10.07 0.61 8.49
CA ILE A 210 -10.37 1.34 7.25
C ILE A 210 -9.03 1.71 6.61
N PHE A 211 -8.72 1.13 5.45
CA PHE A 211 -7.45 1.37 4.76
C PHE A 211 -7.63 1.70 3.28
N LEU A 212 -8.86 1.61 2.75
CA LEU A 212 -9.18 1.96 1.37
C LEU A 212 -10.16 3.14 1.28
N PRO A 213 -10.01 4.05 0.29
CA PRO A 213 -10.88 5.20 0.10
C PRO A 213 -12.38 4.89 0.08
N PHE A 214 -12.78 3.88 -0.68
CA PHE A 214 -14.19 3.49 -0.77
C PHE A 214 -14.71 2.83 0.52
N GLU A 215 -13.85 2.18 1.31
CA GLU A 215 -14.25 1.68 2.63
C GLU A 215 -14.52 2.84 3.59
N LEU A 216 -13.71 3.91 3.53
CA LEU A 216 -13.95 5.12 4.31
C LEU A 216 -15.28 5.76 3.90
N LYS A 217 -15.48 5.97 2.59
CA LYS A 217 -16.71 6.54 2.05
C LYS A 217 -17.96 5.81 2.55
N ASN A 218 -17.99 4.48 2.40
CA ASN A 218 -19.10 3.64 2.83
C ASN A 218 -19.27 3.62 4.36
N SER A 219 -18.16 3.68 5.11
CA SER A 219 -18.21 3.74 6.57
C SER A 219 -18.77 5.08 7.05
N LEU A 220 -18.41 6.20 6.42
CA LEU A 220 -18.92 7.53 6.73
C LEU A 220 -20.43 7.65 6.52
N GLU A 221 -20.98 7.03 5.46
CA GLU A 221 -22.43 7.01 5.20
C GLU A 221 -23.26 6.39 6.34
N LYS A 222 -22.63 5.57 7.19
CA LYS A 222 -23.26 4.88 8.32
C LYS A 222 -22.72 5.33 9.68
N THR A 223 -21.85 6.32 9.71
CA THR A 223 -21.23 6.79 10.94
C THR A 223 -22.09 7.88 11.57
N THR A 224 -22.34 7.74 12.87
CA THR A 224 -23.07 8.74 13.66
C THR A 224 -22.15 9.37 14.69
N PHE A 225 -22.37 10.65 14.96
CA PHE A 225 -21.69 11.45 15.98
C PHE A 225 -22.73 12.39 16.60
N ASP A 226 -22.73 12.57 17.93
CA ASP A 226 -23.72 13.40 18.64
C ASP A 226 -25.19 13.17 18.19
N ASN A 227 -25.58 11.89 18.10
CA ASN A 227 -26.92 11.42 17.71
C ASN A 227 -27.42 11.81 16.31
N HIS A 228 -26.53 12.25 15.41
CA HIS A 228 -26.85 12.48 14.00
C HIS A 228 -25.80 11.83 13.09
N LEU A 229 -26.07 11.77 11.78
CA LEU A 229 -25.10 11.26 10.81
C LEU A 229 -23.91 12.23 10.74
N LEU A 230 -22.69 11.68 10.73
CA LEU A 230 -21.47 12.48 10.67
C LEU A 230 -21.31 13.19 9.32
N THR A 231 -21.87 12.63 8.25
CA THR A 231 -21.79 13.21 6.90
C THR A 231 -23.14 13.43 6.26
N GLY A 232 -23.22 14.43 5.37
CA GLY A 232 -24.32 14.61 4.44
C GLY A 232 -24.39 13.51 3.37
N LYS A 233 -25.33 13.66 2.42
CA LYS A 233 -25.42 12.75 1.27
C LYS A 233 -24.17 12.88 0.38
N THR A 234 -23.69 11.75 -0.12
CA THR A 234 -22.61 11.71 -1.11
C THR A 234 -23.02 12.47 -2.37
N LYS A 235 -22.20 13.45 -2.75
CA LYS A 235 -22.32 14.21 -4.00
C LYS A 235 -21.26 13.72 -4.99
N THR A 236 -21.66 13.45 -6.23
CA THR A 236 -20.70 13.16 -7.30
C THR A 236 -20.24 14.48 -7.93
N LEU A 237 -18.94 14.76 -7.87
CA LEU A 237 -18.32 15.95 -8.45
C LEU A 237 -17.82 15.67 -9.88
N LEU A 238 -17.15 14.52 -10.06
CA LEU A 238 -16.73 14.01 -11.36
C LEU A 238 -17.23 12.57 -11.50
N ASN A 239 -17.70 12.21 -12.70
CA ASN A 239 -18.17 10.86 -12.98
C ASN A 239 -17.52 10.31 -14.26
N PHE A 240 -16.64 9.34 -14.07
CA PHE A 240 -15.97 8.60 -15.13
C PHE A 240 -16.12 7.09 -14.88
N GLU A 241 -16.25 6.33 -15.96
CA GLU A 241 -16.18 4.87 -15.90
C GLU A 241 -14.73 4.41 -15.95
N LYS A 242 -14.32 3.55 -15.01
CA LYS A 242 -12.98 2.95 -15.04
C LYS A 242 -12.91 2.01 -16.26
N VAL A 243 -12.04 2.34 -17.20
CA VAL A 243 -11.73 1.45 -18.33
C VAL A 243 -10.55 0.57 -17.93
N THR A 244 -10.79 -0.73 -17.82
CA THR A 244 -9.73 -1.71 -17.60
C THR A 244 -8.87 -1.82 -18.86
N PRO A 245 -7.54 -1.66 -18.79
CA PRO A 245 -6.69 -1.67 -19.96
C PRO A 245 -6.62 -3.08 -20.55
N PHE A 246 -6.77 -3.19 -21.86
CA PHE A 246 -6.48 -4.44 -22.56
C PHE A 246 -4.97 -4.64 -22.65
N SER A 247 -4.49 -5.84 -22.30
CA SER A 247 -3.09 -6.22 -22.48
C SER A 247 -2.94 -7.65 -22.96
N TRP A 248 -2.34 -7.83 -24.13
CA TRP A 248 -1.95 -9.14 -24.65
C TRP A 248 -0.87 -9.80 -23.78
N TRP A 249 -0.12 -9.01 -23.01
CA TRP A 249 0.93 -9.48 -22.10
C TRP A 249 0.40 -9.71 -20.68
N ASN A 250 -0.27 -8.72 -20.08
CA ASN A 250 -0.63 -8.73 -18.66
C ASN A 250 -1.89 -9.57 -18.37
N ASN A 251 -1.78 -10.89 -18.50
CA ASN A 251 -2.87 -11.84 -18.25
C ASN A 251 -2.34 -13.20 -17.78
N ILE A 252 -3.25 -14.04 -17.29
CA ILE A 252 -2.91 -15.37 -16.79
C ILE A 252 -2.40 -16.33 -17.87
N PHE A 253 -2.81 -16.14 -19.13
CA PHE A 253 -2.47 -17.06 -20.22
C PHE A 253 -0.99 -16.96 -20.60
N THR A 254 -0.42 -15.75 -20.64
CA THR A 254 1.03 -15.57 -20.89
C THR A 254 1.86 -16.19 -19.78
N TYR A 255 1.44 -16.02 -18.53
CA TYR A 255 2.07 -16.66 -17.37
C TYR A 255 2.04 -18.20 -17.45
N ILE A 256 0.88 -18.80 -17.73
CA ILE A 256 0.76 -20.24 -17.92
C ILE A 256 1.61 -20.70 -19.11
N PHE A 257 1.59 -19.97 -20.22
CA PHE A 257 2.37 -20.30 -21.41
C PHE A 257 3.88 -20.34 -21.11
N ILE A 258 4.41 -19.34 -20.39
CA ILE A 258 5.83 -19.30 -19.98
C ILE A 258 6.17 -20.51 -19.11
N LEU A 259 5.32 -20.81 -18.12
CA LEU A 259 5.53 -21.95 -17.22
C LEU A 259 5.42 -23.30 -17.93
N LEU A 260 4.51 -23.45 -18.88
CA LEU A 260 4.39 -24.63 -19.72
C LEU A 260 5.59 -24.78 -20.65
N ALA A 261 6.09 -23.68 -21.24
CA ALA A 261 7.30 -23.72 -22.07
C ALA A 261 8.51 -24.25 -21.29
N ILE A 262 8.68 -23.83 -20.02
CA ILE A 262 9.73 -24.37 -19.14
C ILE A 262 9.57 -25.90 -18.96
N ILE A 263 8.35 -26.37 -18.69
CA ILE A 263 8.06 -27.80 -18.54
C ILE A 263 8.33 -28.58 -19.84
N LEU A 264 7.90 -28.07 -20.99
CA LEU A 264 7.94 -28.79 -22.26
C LEU A 264 9.35 -28.82 -22.87
N ILE A 265 10.08 -27.70 -22.84
CA ILE A 265 11.45 -27.63 -23.35
C ILE A 265 12.37 -28.55 -22.55
N ASN A 266 12.14 -28.67 -21.24
CA ASN A 266 12.83 -29.61 -20.34
C ASN A 266 14.37 -29.62 -20.51
N ASN A 267 14.97 -28.45 -20.67
CA ASN A 267 16.40 -28.31 -20.83
C ASN A 267 17.07 -28.10 -19.45
N LYS A 268 18.21 -28.74 -19.21
CA LYS A 268 18.94 -28.62 -17.93
C LYS A 268 19.24 -27.17 -17.56
N LYS A 269 19.79 -26.38 -18.48
CA LYS A 269 20.17 -24.97 -18.21
C LYS A 269 18.93 -24.12 -17.91
N LEU A 270 17.84 -24.34 -18.64
CA LEU A 270 16.58 -23.63 -18.42
C LEU A 270 15.98 -23.96 -17.05
N ASN A 271 15.98 -25.24 -16.65
CA ASN A 271 15.50 -25.66 -15.34
C ASN A 271 16.39 -25.08 -14.22
N GLU A 272 17.72 -25.09 -14.36
CA GLU A 272 18.63 -24.48 -13.40
C GLU A 272 18.45 -22.95 -13.31
N PHE A 273 18.21 -22.28 -14.44
CA PHE A 273 17.90 -20.84 -14.47
C PHE A 273 16.56 -20.53 -13.78
N TYR A 274 15.52 -21.33 -14.03
CA TYR A 274 14.24 -21.22 -13.33
C TYR A 274 14.41 -21.38 -11.81
N LEU A 275 15.12 -22.43 -11.37
CA LEU A 275 15.40 -22.64 -9.95
C LEU A 275 16.25 -21.51 -9.35
N LEU A 276 17.16 -20.92 -10.13
CA LEU A 276 17.93 -19.76 -9.70
C LEU A 276 17.03 -18.54 -9.46
N ILE A 277 16.05 -18.28 -10.34
CA ILE A 277 15.07 -17.20 -10.11
C ILE A 277 14.30 -17.46 -8.80
N LEU A 278 13.81 -18.68 -8.58
CA LEU A 278 13.11 -19.03 -7.34
C LEU A 278 14.00 -18.85 -6.11
N THR A 279 15.28 -19.21 -6.22
CA THR A 279 16.28 -19.04 -5.17
C THR A 279 16.48 -17.55 -4.83
N LEU A 280 16.65 -16.71 -5.84
CA LEU A 280 16.88 -15.27 -5.66
C LEU A 280 15.66 -14.59 -5.05
N MET A 281 14.45 -14.96 -5.47
CA MET A 281 13.21 -14.49 -4.85
C MET A 281 13.11 -14.93 -3.39
N GLY A 282 13.53 -16.16 -3.07
CA GLY A 282 13.58 -16.65 -1.71
C GLY A 282 14.52 -15.87 -0.81
N ILE A 283 15.75 -15.64 -1.29
CA ILE A 283 16.73 -14.82 -0.59
C ILE A 283 16.16 -13.42 -0.36
N PHE A 284 15.54 -12.84 -1.40
CA PHE A 284 14.88 -11.55 -1.30
C PHE A 284 13.78 -11.54 -0.23
N PHE A 285 12.86 -12.51 -0.19
CA PHE A 285 11.79 -12.57 0.82
C PHE A 285 12.30 -12.73 2.24
N VAL A 286 13.31 -13.57 2.45
CA VAL A 286 13.95 -13.69 3.77
C VAL A 286 14.59 -12.35 4.15
N PHE A 287 15.36 -11.75 3.25
CA PHE A 287 16.03 -10.48 3.51
C PHE A 287 15.04 -9.36 3.85
N VAL A 288 14.04 -9.11 3.01
CA VAL A 288 13.05 -8.04 3.26
C VAL A 288 12.16 -8.35 4.46
N GLY A 289 11.85 -9.63 4.72
CA GLY A 289 11.06 -10.03 5.87
C GLY A 289 11.74 -9.72 7.22
N PHE A 290 13.08 -9.72 7.26
CA PHE A 290 13.84 -9.35 8.47
C PHE A 290 14.27 -7.88 8.49
N TYR A 291 14.61 -7.31 7.32
CA TYR A 291 15.22 -5.97 7.23
C TYR A 291 14.22 -4.84 6.99
N SER A 292 13.13 -5.11 6.27
CA SER A 292 12.16 -4.08 5.91
C SER A 292 11.25 -3.76 7.10
N LEU A 293 10.93 -2.47 7.25
CA LEU A 293 9.91 -1.96 8.16
C LEU A 293 8.50 -2.15 7.60
N HIS A 294 8.34 -2.66 6.38
CA HIS A 294 7.04 -3.05 5.84
C HIS A 294 6.59 -4.36 6.49
N HIS A 295 5.77 -4.24 7.54
CA HIS A 295 5.23 -5.40 8.27
C HIS A 295 4.39 -6.31 7.38
N GLU A 296 3.88 -5.79 6.25
CA GLU A 296 3.17 -6.53 5.21
C GLU A 296 4.04 -7.60 4.54
N LEU A 297 5.37 -7.47 4.58
CA LEU A 297 6.33 -8.40 3.98
C LEU A 297 6.85 -9.46 4.96
N ALA A 298 6.61 -9.26 6.27
CA ALA A 298 7.14 -10.13 7.31
C ALA A 298 6.49 -11.52 7.30
N MET A 299 7.24 -12.53 7.73
CA MET A 299 6.79 -13.93 7.83
C MET A 299 6.20 -14.46 6.52
N ASN A 300 6.84 -14.16 5.39
CA ASN A 300 6.37 -14.59 4.08
C ASN A 300 6.52 -16.11 3.88
N TYR A 301 5.42 -16.84 4.02
CA TYR A 301 5.39 -18.30 3.86
C TYR A 301 5.61 -18.75 2.40
N ASN A 302 5.57 -17.83 1.42
CA ASN A 302 5.94 -18.16 0.03
C ASN A 302 7.42 -18.57 -0.09
N VAL A 303 8.26 -18.34 0.94
CA VAL A 303 9.63 -18.89 1.03
C VAL A 303 9.66 -20.42 0.90
N LEU A 304 8.57 -21.14 1.19
CA LEU A 304 8.50 -22.60 0.95
C LEU A 304 8.52 -22.96 -0.55
N LEU A 305 7.91 -22.12 -1.40
CA LEU A 305 7.95 -22.24 -2.86
C LEU A 305 9.24 -21.61 -3.42
N PHE A 306 9.57 -20.41 -2.97
CA PHE A 306 10.77 -19.65 -3.32
C PHE A 306 11.85 -19.87 -2.26
N SER A 307 12.42 -21.06 -2.19
CA SER A 307 13.34 -21.42 -1.10
C SER A 307 14.79 -20.98 -1.40
N PRO A 308 15.47 -20.24 -0.50
CA PRO A 308 16.92 -19.99 -0.61
C PRO A 308 17.75 -21.26 -0.68
N LEU A 309 17.26 -22.38 -0.11
CA LEU A 309 17.97 -23.66 -0.11
C LEU A 309 18.03 -24.33 -1.49
N LEU A 310 17.27 -23.83 -2.47
CA LEU A 310 17.41 -24.24 -3.87
C LEU A 310 18.80 -23.92 -4.42
N LEU A 311 19.51 -22.92 -3.86
CA LEU A 311 20.90 -22.63 -4.22
C LEU A 311 21.79 -23.86 -4.03
N PHE A 312 21.65 -24.56 -2.90
CA PHE A 312 22.44 -25.75 -2.62
C PHE A 312 22.11 -26.88 -3.59
N LEU A 313 20.86 -27.00 -4.04
CA LEU A 313 20.48 -27.97 -5.05
C LEU A 313 21.21 -27.69 -6.37
N ILE A 314 21.27 -26.43 -6.79
CA ILE A 314 22.01 -25.99 -7.99
C ILE A 314 23.52 -26.25 -7.83
N ILE A 315 24.11 -25.86 -6.70
CA ILE A 315 25.54 -26.09 -6.42
C ILE A 315 25.88 -27.58 -6.49
N PHE A 316 25.11 -28.45 -5.82
CA PHE A 316 25.37 -29.88 -5.85
C PHE A 316 25.08 -30.53 -7.21
N SER A 317 24.19 -29.96 -8.03
CA SER A 317 23.99 -30.34 -9.44
C SER A 317 25.27 -30.08 -10.27
N ILE A 318 25.90 -28.91 -10.08
CA ILE A 318 27.15 -28.54 -10.74
C ILE A 318 28.30 -29.44 -10.27
N LEU A 319 28.40 -29.70 -8.96
CA LEU A 319 29.38 -30.61 -8.35
C LEU A 319 29.09 -32.09 -8.64
N LYS A 320 28.04 -32.42 -9.40
CA LYS A 320 27.63 -33.78 -9.79
C LYS A 320 27.38 -34.71 -8.60
N ASN A 321 27.03 -34.18 -7.42
CA ASN A 321 26.72 -34.97 -6.24
C ASN A 321 25.26 -35.45 -6.26
N LYS A 322 25.01 -36.56 -6.97
CA LYS A 322 23.66 -37.11 -7.17
C LYS A 322 22.89 -37.38 -5.87
N ARG A 323 23.58 -37.83 -4.81
CA ARG A 323 22.94 -38.14 -3.51
C ARG A 323 22.40 -36.87 -2.85
N ALA A 324 23.19 -35.79 -2.85
CA ALA A 324 22.78 -34.51 -2.29
C ALA A 324 21.64 -33.89 -3.12
N VAL A 325 21.75 -33.91 -4.44
CA VAL A 325 20.69 -33.42 -5.36
C VAL A 325 19.38 -34.16 -5.13
N TYR A 326 19.40 -35.49 -5.04
CA TYR A 326 18.20 -36.30 -4.78
C TYR A 326 17.54 -35.92 -3.44
N ARG A 327 18.32 -35.82 -2.36
CA ARG A 327 17.82 -35.47 -1.03
C ARG A 327 17.24 -34.06 -0.98
N LEU A 328 17.91 -33.09 -1.59
CA LEU A 328 17.44 -31.71 -1.65
C LEU A 328 16.20 -31.57 -2.53
N ALA A 329 16.11 -32.31 -3.64
CA ALA A 329 14.90 -32.34 -4.47
C ALA A 329 13.71 -32.90 -3.67
N LEU A 330 13.91 -33.97 -2.90
CA LEU A 330 12.88 -34.54 -2.03
C LEU A 330 12.45 -33.57 -0.92
N LEU A 331 13.40 -32.87 -0.29
CA LEU A 331 13.11 -31.82 0.70
C LEU A 331 12.24 -30.72 0.12
N HIS A 332 12.56 -30.21 -1.08
CA HIS A 332 11.77 -29.16 -1.72
C HIS A 332 10.40 -29.65 -2.19
N LEU A 333 10.27 -30.93 -2.56
CA LEU A 333 8.96 -31.54 -2.79
C LEU A 333 8.12 -31.56 -1.50
N THR A 334 8.73 -31.84 -0.34
CA THR A 334 8.05 -31.74 0.95
C THR A 334 7.62 -30.29 1.24
N PHE A 335 8.49 -29.30 1.03
CA PHE A 335 8.11 -27.89 1.17
C PHE A 335 6.94 -27.51 0.25
N LEU A 336 6.95 -28.00 -0.98
CA LEU A 336 5.90 -27.76 -1.94
C LEU A 336 4.55 -28.36 -1.53
N VAL A 337 4.55 -29.57 -0.95
CA VAL A 337 3.34 -30.20 -0.39
C VAL A 337 2.82 -29.40 0.80
N VAL A 338 3.69 -29.00 1.73
CA VAL A 338 3.30 -28.17 2.88
C VAL A 338 2.73 -26.84 2.39
N TYR A 339 3.40 -26.17 1.45
CA TYR A 339 2.95 -24.93 0.85
C TYR A 339 1.59 -25.09 0.17
N PHE A 340 1.39 -26.15 -0.62
CA PHE A 340 0.11 -26.44 -1.25
C PHE A 340 -1.03 -26.55 -0.21
N ILE A 341 -0.83 -27.30 0.87
CA ILE A 341 -1.83 -27.45 1.94
C ILE A 341 -2.14 -26.11 2.61
N LEU A 342 -1.12 -25.29 2.91
CA LEU A 342 -1.31 -23.95 3.49
C LEU A 342 -2.12 -23.03 2.57
N MET A 343 -2.04 -23.24 1.26
CA MET A 343 -2.61 -22.36 0.26
C MET A 343 -4.06 -22.69 -0.13
N ILE A 344 -4.57 -23.91 0.10
CA ILE A 344 -5.91 -24.33 -0.37
C ILE A 344 -7.03 -23.34 0.01
N ASN A 345 -6.95 -22.73 1.20
CA ASN A 345 -7.95 -21.79 1.72
C ASN A 345 -7.56 -20.31 1.54
N LYS A 346 -6.55 -19.99 0.73
CA LYS A 346 -6.05 -18.64 0.51
C LYS A 346 -6.58 -18.06 -0.80
N ALA A 347 -6.92 -16.76 -0.80
CA ALA A 347 -7.48 -16.07 -1.97
C ALA A 347 -6.59 -16.14 -3.24
N HIS A 348 -5.28 -16.32 -3.08
CA HIS A 348 -4.29 -16.35 -4.16
C HIS A 348 -3.88 -17.76 -4.59
N PHE A 349 -4.54 -18.80 -4.08
CA PHE A 349 -4.21 -20.20 -4.41
C PHE A 349 -4.09 -20.43 -5.92
N PHE A 350 -5.14 -20.09 -6.68
CA PHE A 350 -5.19 -20.30 -8.12
C PHE A 350 -4.13 -19.52 -8.91
N ILE A 351 -3.68 -18.38 -8.38
CA ILE A 351 -2.61 -17.57 -9.00
C ILE A 351 -1.26 -18.26 -8.84
N THR A 352 -1.02 -18.85 -7.66
CA THR A 352 0.22 -19.58 -7.34
C THR A 352 0.26 -21.02 -7.85
N LEU A 353 -0.90 -21.63 -8.12
CA LEU A 353 -1.01 -23.04 -8.49
C LEU A 353 -0.19 -23.43 -9.73
N PRO A 354 -0.15 -22.66 -10.84
CA PRO A 354 0.72 -22.98 -11.97
C PRO A 354 2.21 -23.07 -11.59
N LEU A 355 2.70 -22.15 -10.75
CA LEU A 355 4.08 -22.19 -10.23
C LEU A 355 4.34 -23.41 -9.36
N ILE A 356 3.36 -23.80 -8.52
CA ILE A 356 3.44 -25.02 -7.71
C ILE A 356 3.62 -26.23 -8.63
N ILE A 357 2.77 -26.37 -9.65
CA ILE A 357 2.81 -27.49 -10.59
C ILE A 357 4.14 -27.53 -11.34
N THR A 358 4.60 -26.40 -11.89
CA THR A 358 5.88 -26.31 -12.61
C THR A 358 7.06 -26.70 -11.72
N SER A 359 7.11 -26.16 -10.50
CA SER A 359 8.16 -26.49 -9.52
C SER A 359 8.14 -27.98 -9.19
N GLY A 360 6.95 -28.55 -8.96
CA GLY A 360 6.78 -29.97 -8.66
C GLY A 360 7.30 -30.88 -9.78
N ILE A 361 6.91 -30.60 -11.03
CA ILE A 361 7.35 -31.39 -12.19
C ILE A 361 8.88 -31.33 -12.34
N ILE A 362 9.48 -30.14 -12.24
CA ILE A 362 10.94 -29.98 -12.37
C ILE A 362 11.66 -30.73 -11.25
N LEU A 363 11.22 -30.57 -10.00
CA LEU A 363 11.82 -31.26 -8.85
C LEU A 363 11.69 -32.79 -8.93
N VAL A 364 10.54 -33.31 -9.38
CA VAL A 364 10.34 -34.75 -9.62
C VAL A 364 11.30 -35.26 -10.69
N ARG A 365 11.43 -34.56 -11.82
CA ARG A 365 12.38 -34.94 -12.89
C ARG A 365 13.82 -34.97 -12.37
N ILE A 366 14.23 -33.96 -11.61
CA ILE A 366 15.56 -33.90 -10.98
C ILE A 366 15.77 -35.07 -10.01
N ALA A 367 14.78 -35.38 -9.18
CA ALA A 367 14.84 -36.49 -8.24
C ALA A 367 14.98 -37.84 -8.96
N ILE A 368 14.16 -38.11 -9.99
CA ILE A 368 14.21 -39.35 -10.76
C ILE A 368 15.58 -39.53 -11.44
N GLN A 369 16.12 -38.48 -12.06
CA GLN A 369 17.43 -38.51 -12.73
C GLN A 369 18.61 -38.77 -11.78
N ASN A 370 18.46 -38.44 -10.49
CA ASN A 370 19.51 -38.55 -9.48
C ASN A 370 19.27 -39.67 -8.45
N LYS A 371 18.18 -40.43 -8.57
CA LYS A 371 17.93 -41.62 -7.76
C LYS A 371 19.03 -42.66 -8.03
N LYS A 372 19.63 -43.23 -6.98
CA LYS A 372 20.56 -44.36 -7.15
C LYS A 372 19.81 -45.50 -7.85
N ARG A 373 20.39 -46.09 -8.90
CA ARG A 373 19.92 -47.38 -9.41
C ARG A 373 20.10 -48.40 -8.29
N ILE A 374 19.01 -49.06 -7.90
CA ILE A 374 19.11 -50.25 -7.05
C ILE A 374 19.83 -51.28 -7.93
N PRO A 375 21.01 -51.80 -7.54
CA PRO A 375 21.59 -52.91 -8.27
C PRO A 375 20.59 -54.07 -8.16
N ILE A 376 20.04 -54.49 -9.30
CA ILE A 376 19.32 -55.76 -9.37
C ILE A 376 20.42 -56.80 -9.23
N ILE A 377 20.51 -57.42 -8.06
CA ILE A 377 21.28 -58.65 -7.89
C ILE A 377 20.42 -59.70 -8.61
N ILE A 378 20.79 -60.03 -9.85
CA ILE A 378 20.22 -61.15 -10.61
C ILE A 378 21.06 -62.38 -10.30
#